data_AF-A0A087L2I1-F1
#
_entry.id   AF-A0A087L2I1-F1
#
_cell.length_a   1.000
_cell.length_b   1.000
_cell.length_c   1.000
_cell.angle_alpha   90.00
_cell.angle_beta   90.00
_cell.angle_gamma   90.00
#
_symmetry.space_group_name_H-M   'P 1'
#
loop_
_entity.id
_entity.type
_entity.pdbx_description
1 polymer ?
#
loop_
_entity_poly.entity_id
_entity_poly.type
_entity_poly.pdbx_seq_one_letter_code
_entity_poly.pdbx_strand_id
1 'polypeptide(L)'
;MSTAQWMLNTADVGDLPDASAPGNGYAATINNLPSNNLCMNYLTDKVKDKSYALSVSNGYSSQGGRNLFALNGSNGSQLLYNLQLVSNDGMTGNNFNFPATAANYITLSQLPSSVDKRSEMCWTPKINLFKNATTQAGMHTDTLNFMVTPKA
;
A
#
# COMPACT_ATOMS: atom_id res chain seq x y z
N MET A 1 0.33 10.49 10.61
CA MET A 1 0.83 10.01 9.30
C MET A 1 0.70 11.13 8.31
N SER A 2 1.67 11.26 7.40
CA SER A 2 1.50 12.16 6.25
C SER A 2 0.53 11.53 5.25
N THR A 3 -0.22 12.38 4.53
CA THR A 3 -0.99 11.94 3.37
C THR A 3 -0.02 11.72 2.21
N ALA A 4 -0.18 10.62 1.47
CA ALA A 4 0.54 10.37 0.23
C ALA A 4 -0.45 10.21 -0.92
N GLN A 5 -0.11 10.76 -2.08
CA GLN A 5 -0.89 10.60 -3.31
C GLN A 5 -0.04 9.87 -4.35
N TRP A 6 -0.52 8.71 -4.79
CA TRP A 6 0.17 7.89 -5.81
C TRP A 6 -0.57 7.99 -7.13
N MET A 7 0.00 8.77 -8.05
CA MET A 7 -0.51 8.84 -9.43
C MET A 7 0.19 7.78 -10.27
N LEU A 8 -0.58 6.83 -10.78
CA LEU A 8 -0.06 5.79 -11.66
C LEU A 8 0.06 6.33 -13.09
N ASN A 9 1.07 5.87 -13.82
CA ASN A 9 1.12 6.06 -15.26
C ASN A 9 -0.01 5.29 -15.95
N THR A 10 -0.36 5.75 -17.15
CA THR A 10 -1.30 5.07 -18.03
C THR A 10 -0.78 3.67 -18.35
N ALA A 11 -1.65 2.67 -18.25
CA ALA A 11 -1.40 1.31 -18.69
C ALA A 11 -2.46 0.92 -19.74
N ASP A 12 -2.08 0.12 -20.74
CA ASP A 12 -3.04 -0.46 -21.67
C ASP A 12 -3.83 -1.57 -20.97
N VAL A 13 -5.16 -1.55 -21.08
CA VAL A 13 -6.04 -2.59 -20.51
C VAL A 13 -5.76 -3.96 -21.15
N GLY A 14 -5.28 -3.98 -22.40
CA GLY A 14 -4.82 -5.20 -23.08
C GLY A 14 -3.69 -5.90 -22.34
N ASP A 15 -2.76 -5.11 -21.78
CA ASP A 15 -1.54 -5.61 -21.11
C ASP A 15 -1.79 -6.08 -19.67
N LEU A 16 -2.93 -5.70 -19.08
CA LEU A 16 -3.27 -6.11 -17.73
C LEU A 16 -3.62 -7.60 -17.68
N PRO A 17 -3.01 -8.39 -16.77
CA PRO A 17 -3.39 -9.78 -16.56
C PRO A 17 -4.78 -9.86 -15.91
N ASP A 18 -5.54 -10.90 -16.27
CA ASP A 18 -6.80 -11.19 -15.60
C ASP A 18 -6.56 -11.62 -14.14
N ALA A 19 -7.33 -11.06 -13.21
CA ALA A 19 -7.19 -11.32 -11.78
C ALA A 19 -7.47 -12.78 -11.38
N SER A 20 -8.22 -13.53 -12.20
CA SER A 20 -8.47 -14.95 -11.99
C SER A 20 -7.33 -15.84 -12.49
N ALA A 21 -6.44 -15.32 -13.33
CA ALA A 21 -5.35 -16.09 -13.91
C ALA A 21 -4.17 -16.25 -12.93
N PRO A 22 -3.44 -17.37 -12.98
CA PRO A 22 -2.17 -17.51 -12.28
C PRO A 22 -1.12 -16.54 -12.86
N GLY A 23 -0.14 -16.13 -12.04
CA GLY A 23 0.96 -15.23 -12.45
C GLY A 23 1.11 -13.95 -11.64
N ASN A 24 1.98 -13.06 -12.09
CA ASN A 24 2.20 -11.76 -11.46
C ASN A 24 1.25 -10.72 -12.04
N GLY A 25 0.95 -9.67 -11.25
CA GLY A 25 0.22 -8.51 -11.77
C GLY A 25 1.10 -7.64 -12.65
N TYR A 26 0.47 -6.71 -13.37
CA TYR A 26 1.19 -5.68 -14.11
C TYR A 26 1.79 -4.67 -13.12
N ALA A 27 3.12 -4.56 -13.06
CA ALA A 27 3.79 -3.63 -12.16
C ALA A 27 3.55 -2.18 -12.62
N ALA A 28 2.76 -1.43 -11.86
CA ALA A 28 2.45 -0.05 -12.20
C ALA A 28 3.64 0.87 -11.91
N THR A 29 3.89 1.79 -12.83
CA THR A 29 4.83 2.89 -12.61
C THR A 29 4.12 4.02 -11.87
N ILE A 30 4.69 4.46 -10.75
CA ILE A 30 4.15 5.56 -9.93
C ILE A 30 4.95 6.83 -10.24
N ASN A 31 4.24 7.92 -10.57
CA ASN A 31 4.84 9.21 -10.84
C ASN A 31 5.43 9.84 -9.58
N ASN A 32 6.64 10.42 -9.73
CA ASN A 32 7.38 11.08 -8.66
C ASN A 32 7.52 10.22 -7.40
N LEU A 33 7.75 8.91 -7.56
CA LEU A 33 7.85 7.94 -6.47
C LEU A 33 8.80 8.37 -5.32
N PRO A 34 10.01 8.93 -5.58
CA PRO A 34 10.90 9.37 -4.51
C PRO A 34 10.30 10.41 -3.55
N SER A 35 9.35 11.21 -4.04
CA SER A 35 8.69 12.27 -3.28
C SER A 35 7.35 11.84 -2.65
N ASN A 36 6.90 10.61 -2.89
CA ASN A 36 5.57 10.13 -2.51
C ASN A 36 5.62 8.88 -1.61
N ASN A 37 6.60 8.81 -0.70
CA ASN A 37 6.63 7.76 0.32
C ASN A 37 5.48 7.95 1.33
N LEU A 38 4.93 6.85 1.85
CA LEU A 38 4.07 6.90 3.02
C LEU A 38 4.97 7.01 4.25
N CYS A 39 4.87 8.11 5.00
CA CYS A 39 5.70 8.33 6.17
C CYS A 39 4.85 8.46 7.44
N MET A 40 5.31 7.82 8.50
CA MET A 40 4.77 7.95 9.83
C MET A 40 5.78 8.65 10.71
N ASN A 41 5.41 9.87 11.10
CA ASN A 41 6.11 10.67 12.09
C ASN A 41 5.53 10.41 13.49
N TYR A 42 6.38 10.21 14.48
CA TYR A 42 5.95 9.94 15.86
C TYR A 42 6.93 10.50 16.90
N LEU A 43 6.41 10.77 18.10
CA LEU A 43 7.21 11.06 19.28
C LEU A 43 7.74 9.75 19.83
N THR A 44 9.03 9.68 20.14
CA THR A 44 9.69 8.44 20.54
C THR A 44 9.52 8.08 22.01
N ASP A 45 9.09 9.04 22.83
CA ASP A 45 8.85 8.82 24.26
C ASP A 45 7.72 7.79 24.46
N LYS A 46 7.98 6.75 25.25
CA LYS A 46 7.05 5.65 25.60
C LYS A 46 6.49 4.79 24.46
N VAL A 47 6.90 5.00 23.21
CA VAL A 47 6.48 4.19 22.04
C VAL A 47 7.60 3.34 21.43
N LYS A 48 8.85 3.58 21.85
CA LYS A 48 10.02 2.83 21.40
C LYS A 48 9.92 1.35 21.75
N ASP A 49 10.41 0.49 20.85
CA ASP A 49 10.52 -0.98 21.01
C ASP A 49 9.17 -1.67 21.27
N LYS A 50 8.07 -0.95 21.01
CA LYS A 50 6.71 -1.49 21.05
C LYS A 50 6.28 -1.90 19.65
N SER A 51 5.52 -2.99 19.63
CA SER A 51 4.88 -3.47 18.42
C SER A 51 3.50 -2.80 18.27
N TYR A 52 3.18 -2.40 17.05
CA TYR A 52 1.88 -1.82 16.69
C TYR A 52 1.29 -2.63 15.55
N ALA A 53 -0.02 -2.85 15.58
CA ALA A 53 -0.72 -3.39 14.42
C ALA A 53 -0.82 -2.30 13.35
N LEU A 54 -0.48 -2.66 12.11
CA LEU A 54 -0.68 -1.84 10.92
C LEU A 54 -1.79 -2.46 10.08
N SER A 55 -2.90 -1.75 9.91
CA SER A 55 -4.02 -2.21 9.09
C SER A 55 -4.42 -1.15 8.06
N VAL A 56 -5.09 -1.60 7.01
CA VAL A 56 -5.67 -0.74 5.98
C VAL A 56 -7.16 -0.96 5.98
N SER A 57 -7.94 0.11 6.16
CA SER A 57 -9.39 0.03 6.02
C SER A 57 -9.77 0.32 4.56
N ASN A 58 -9.92 -0.74 3.78
CA ASN A 58 -10.58 -0.70 2.48
C ASN A 58 -11.19 -2.06 2.16
N GLY A 59 -12.28 -2.07 1.39
CA GLY A 59 -12.89 -3.30 0.92
C GLY A 59 -11.95 -4.01 -0.06
N TYR A 60 -11.83 -5.32 0.08
CA TYR A 60 -11.14 -6.15 -0.90
C TYR A 60 -12.08 -7.24 -1.41
N SER A 61 -11.81 -7.72 -2.61
CA SER A 61 -12.51 -8.87 -3.19
C SER A 61 -11.54 -10.04 -3.37
N SER A 62 -12.06 -11.26 -3.27
CA SER A 62 -11.29 -12.45 -3.59
C SER A 62 -11.51 -12.79 -5.07
N GLN A 63 -10.43 -12.80 -5.86
CA GLN A 63 -10.44 -13.08 -7.29
C GLN A 63 -9.36 -14.12 -7.57
N GLY A 64 -9.73 -15.29 -8.09
CA GLY A 64 -8.78 -16.37 -8.37
C GLY A 64 -7.92 -16.80 -7.15
N GLY A 65 -8.48 -16.72 -5.94
CA GLY A 65 -7.75 -17.03 -4.70
C GLY A 65 -6.83 -15.92 -4.18
N ARG A 66 -6.87 -14.72 -4.77
CA ARG A 66 -6.12 -13.53 -4.34
C ARG A 66 -7.06 -12.51 -3.72
N ASN A 67 -6.62 -11.86 -2.66
CA ASN A 67 -7.31 -10.69 -2.15
C ASN A 67 -6.77 -9.45 -2.87
N LEU A 68 -7.66 -8.66 -3.46
CA LEU A 68 -7.32 -7.46 -4.22
C LEU A 68 -8.22 -6.29 -3.81
N PHE A 69 -7.63 -5.11 -3.67
CA PHE A 69 -8.37 -3.85 -3.62
C PHE A 69 -8.88 -3.48 -5.03
N ALA A 70 -9.73 -2.46 -5.12
CA ALA A 70 -10.28 -1.98 -6.37
C ALA A 70 -10.18 -0.46 -6.48
N LEU A 71 -9.51 0.01 -7.54
CA LEU A 71 -9.67 1.37 -8.05
C LEU A 71 -11.00 1.42 -8.82
N ASN A 72 -11.89 2.32 -8.41
CA ASN A 72 -13.21 2.46 -9.00
C ASN A 72 -13.18 3.47 -10.15
N GLY A 73 -13.71 3.06 -11.29
CA GLY A 73 -13.89 3.88 -12.48
C GLY A 73 -15.38 4.16 -12.75
N SER A 74 -15.64 4.81 -13.88
CA SER A 74 -17.00 5.11 -14.32
C SER A 74 -17.80 3.83 -14.62
N ASN A 75 -19.13 3.91 -14.51
CA ASN A 75 -20.07 2.83 -14.88
C ASN A 75 -19.80 1.48 -14.18
N GLY A 76 -19.24 1.49 -12.97
CA GLY A 76 -18.92 0.27 -12.23
C GLY A 76 -17.68 -0.47 -12.73
N SER A 77 -16.87 0.17 -13.59
CA SER A 77 -15.56 -0.35 -13.98
C SER A 77 -14.66 -0.44 -12.76
N GLN A 78 -13.97 -1.58 -12.62
CA GLN A 78 -13.03 -1.81 -11.54
C GLN A 78 -11.67 -2.19 -12.11
N LEU A 79 -10.63 -1.53 -11.60
CA LEU A 79 -9.24 -1.89 -11.84
C LEU A 79 -8.67 -2.43 -10.53
N LEU A 80 -8.32 -3.71 -10.51
CA LEU A 80 -7.95 -4.42 -9.29
C LEU A 80 -6.47 -4.26 -9.00
N TYR A 81 -6.09 -4.26 -7.72
CA TYR A 81 -4.69 -4.13 -7.36
C TYR A 81 -4.32 -4.76 -6.02
N ASN A 82 -3.02 -5.04 -5.87
CA ASN A 82 -2.39 -5.22 -4.58
C ASN A 82 -1.37 -4.11 -4.33
N LEU A 83 -1.09 -3.86 -3.06
CA LEU A 83 -0.13 -2.86 -2.61
C LEU A 83 0.93 -3.55 -1.76
N GLN A 84 2.19 -3.33 -2.10
CA GLN A 84 3.31 -3.60 -1.23
C GLN A 84 3.89 -2.28 -0.73
N LEU A 85 4.17 -2.20 0.57
CA LEU A 85 4.96 -1.14 1.19
C LEU A 85 6.35 -1.70 1.48
N VAL A 86 7.37 -1.14 0.84
CA VAL A 86 8.77 -1.51 1.06
C VAL A 86 9.41 -0.51 1.99
N SER A 87 9.99 -0.98 3.09
CA SER A 87 10.60 -0.14 4.11
C SER A 87 11.84 0.58 3.58
N ASN A 88 11.95 1.87 3.87
CA ASN A 88 13.10 2.70 3.46
C ASN A 88 14.30 2.55 4.39
N ASP A 89 14.13 1.93 5.55
CA ASP A 89 15.19 1.67 6.54
C ASP A 89 16.01 0.39 6.24
N GLY A 90 15.66 -0.33 5.17
CA GLY A 90 16.29 -1.60 4.79
C GLY A 90 15.86 -2.81 5.62
N MET A 91 15.00 -2.64 6.63
CA MET A 91 14.46 -3.74 7.44
C MET A 91 13.32 -4.42 6.71
N THR A 92 13.58 -5.60 6.13
CA THR A 92 12.58 -6.38 5.38
C THR A 92 11.41 -6.84 6.24
N GLY A 93 11.59 -6.96 7.55
CA GLY A 93 10.51 -7.23 8.52
C GLY A 93 9.46 -6.12 8.60
N ASN A 94 9.76 -4.93 8.08
CA ASN A 94 8.84 -3.80 7.94
C ASN A 94 8.30 -3.67 6.50
N ASN A 95 8.43 -4.69 5.66
CA ASN A 95 7.74 -4.74 4.38
C ASN A 95 6.34 -5.31 4.58
N PHE A 96 5.34 -4.66 4.00
CA PHE A 96 3.94 -5.06 4.16
C PHE A 96 3.29 -5.31 2.82
N ASN A 97 2.42 -6.32 2.76
CA ASN A 97 1.59 -6.59 1.60
C ASN A 97 0.12 -6.40 1.99
N PHE A 98 -0.64 -5.78 1.10
CA PHE A 98 -2.05 -5.50 1.26
C PHE A 98 -2.83 -5.88 -0.02
N PRO A 99 -4.07 -6.37 0.11
CA PRO A 99 -4.76 -6.72 1.34
C PRO A 99 -4.06 -7.87 2.10
N ALA A 100 -3.90 -7.73 3.41
CA ALA A 100 -3.23 -8.73 4.24
C ALA A 100 -4.24 -9.80 4.70
N THR A 101 -3.84 -11.07 4.71
CA THR A 101 -4.64 -12.17 5.26
C THR A 101 -4.40 -12.39 6.75
N ALA A 102 -3.34 -11.81 7.30
CA ALA A 102 -2.98 -11.83 8.71
C ALA A 102 -2.67 -10.41 9.19
N ALA A 103 -2.66 -10.22 10.52
CA ALA A 103 -2.27 -8.95 11.10
C ALA A 103 -0.81 -8.62 10.76
N ASN A 104 -0.60 -7.43 10.18
CA ASN A 104 0.74 -6.86 10.01
C ASN A 104 1.14 -6.13 11.29
N TYR A 105 2.40 -6.27 11.68
CA TYR A 105 2.96 -5.59 12.84
C TYR A 105 4.18 -4.77 12.44
N ILE A 106 4.25 -3.55 12.94
CA ILE A 106 5.41 -2.66 12.82
C ILE A 106 6.09 -2.56 14.19
N THR A 107 7.41 -2.50 14.19
CA THR A 107 8.19 -2.10 15.37
C THR A 107 8.74 -0.71 15.11
N LEU A 108 8.37 0.26 15.96
CA LEU A 108 8.81 1.64 15.79
C LEU A 108 10.28 1.78 16.21
N SER A 109 11.18 1.88 15.22
CA SER A 109 12.61 2.04 15.44
C SER A 109 13.04 3.51 15.49
N GLN A 110 13.87 3.88 16.46
CA GLN A 110 14.53 5.19 16.45
C GLN A 110 15.69 5.20 15.43
N LEU A 111 15.44 5.64 14.21
CA LEU A 111 16.52 6.25 13.44
C LEU A 111 16.77 7.66 14.01
N PRO A 112 18.04 8.14 14.07
CA PRO A 112 18.34 9.51 14.45
C PRO A 112 17.56 10.46 13.55
N SER A 113 16.63 11.24 14.13
CA SER A 113 16.03 12.36 13.43
C SER A 113 16.75 13.65 13.83
N SER A 114 16.71 14.65 12.97
CA SER A 114 17.23 15.99 13.26
C SER A 114 16.42 16.73 14.32
N VAL A 115 15.31 16.14 14.81
CA VAL A 115 14.41 16.74 15.78
C VAL A 115 14.41 15.92 17.07
N ASP A 116 14.67 16.59 18.20
CA ASP A 116 14.75 15.93 19.51
C ASP A 116 13.49 15.09 19.79
N LYS A 117 13.72 13.85 20.25
CA LYS A 117 12.69 12.86 20.61
C LYS A 117 11.68 12.53 19.50
N ARG A 118 11.94 12.86 18.24
CA ARG A 118 11.11 12.43 17.10
C ARG A 118 11.80 11.39 16.27
N SER A 119 11.01 10.55 15.61
CA SER A 119 11.50 9.66 14.57
C SER A 119 10.45 9.54 13.46
N GLU A 120 10.91 9.06 12.32
CA GLU A 120 10.11 8.85 11.13
C GLU A 120 10.42 7.47 10.56
N MET A 121 9.37 6.78 10.12
CA MET A 121 9.50 5.59 9.28
C MET A 121 8.74 5.83 7.98
N CYS A 122 9.37 5.49 6.87
CA CYS A 122 8.83 5.70 5.54
C CYS A 122 8.82 4.40 4.73
N TRP A 123 7.83 4.26 3.87
CA TRP A 123 7.69 3.16 2.94
C TRP A 123 7.50 3.65 1.51
N THR A 124 8.22 3.03 0.59
CA THR A 124 7.98 3.16 -0.85
C THR A 124 6.89 2.19 -1.31
N PRO A 125 5.80 2.67 -1.92
CA PRO A 125 4.75 1.81 -2.45
C PRO A 125 5.19 1.08 -3.72
N LYS A 126 4.68 -0.13 -3.90
CA LYS A 126 4.68 -0.87 -5.17
C LYS A 126 3.27 -1.39 -5.41
N ILE A 127 2.73 -1.12 -6.58
CA ILE A 127 1.36 -1.48 -6.94
C ILE A 127 1.40 -2.42 -8.13
N ASN A 128 0.71 -3.55 -8.04
CA ASN A 128 0.48 -4.42 -9.20
C ASN A 128 -1.00 -4.40 -9.57
N LEU A 129 -1.27 -4.16 -10.85
CA LEU A 129 -2.59 -4.02 -11.42
C LEU A 129 -3.04 -5.34 -12.06
N PHE A 130 -4.35 -5.56 -12.01
CA PHE A 130 -5.06 -6.67 -12.63
C PHE A 130 -6.37 -6.18 -13.21
N LYS A 131 -6.82 -6.82 -14.29
CA LYS A 131 -8.16 -6.60 -14.84
C LYS A 131 -9.12 -7.70 -14.42
N ASN A 132 -10.41 -7.43 -14.57
CA ASN A 132 -11.48 -8.41 -14.53
C ASN A 132 -12.48 -8.09 -15.67
N ALA A 133 -13.61 -8.81 -15.70
CA ALA A 133 -14.64 -8.62 -16.70
C ALA A 133 -15.28 -7.21 -16.72
N THR A 134 -15.15 -6.42 -15.65
CA THR A 134 -15.71 -5.06 -15.59
C THR A 134 -14.69 -3.99 -15.92
N THR A 135 -13.40 -4.31 -16.02
CA THR A 135 -12.35 -3.32 -16.31
C THR A 135 -12.53 -2.72 -17.69
N GLN A 136 -12.71 -1.41 -17.73
CA GLN A 136 -12.79 -0.60 -18.95
C GLN A 136 -11.66 0.42 -18.99
N ALA A 137 -11.37 0.96 -20.16
CA ALA A 137 -10.44 2.09 -20.27
C ALA A 137 -11.02 3.33 -19.58
N GLY A 138 -10.18 4.10 -18.89
CA GLY A 138 -10.58 5.34 -18.24
C GLY A 138 -9.88 5.58 -16.90
N MET A 139 -10.26 6.68 -16.26
CA MET A 139 -9.75 7.06 -14.94
C MET A 139 -10.35 6.16 -13.85
N HIS A 140 -9.48 5.65 -12.97
CA HIS A 140 -9.87 4.87 -11.79
C HIS A 140 -9.19 5.45 -10.57
N THR A 141 -9.89 5.52 -9.43
CA THR A 141 -9.35 6.08 -8.18
C THR A 141 -9.77 5.24 -6.97
N ASP A 142 -8.99 5.37 -5.89
CA ASP A 142 -9.26 4.71 -4.61
C ASP A 142 -8.63 5.53 -3.48
N THR A 143 -9.01 5.25 -2.23
CA THR A 143 -8.43 5.84 -1.04
C THR A 143 -8.22 4.77 0.03
N LEU A 144 -6.98 4.63 0.48
CA LEU A 144 -6.60 3.72 1.55
C LEU A 144 -6.43 4.48 2.86
N ASN A 145 -7.12 4.05 3.90
CA ASN A 145 -6.92 4.57 5.25
C ASN A 145 -6.02 3.64 6.05
N PHE A 146 -4.81 4.10 6.36
CA PHE A 146 -3.86 3.37 7.20
C PHE A 146 -4.14 3.65 8.68
N MET A 147 -4.22 2.58 9.46
CA MET A 147 -4.45 2.64 10.90
C MET A 147 -3.28 1.98 11.61
N VAL A 148 -2.75 2.67 12.63
CA VAL A 148 -1.71 2.15 13.51
C VAL A 148 -2.29 2.07 14.92
N THR A 149 -2.34 0.86 15.46
CA THR A 149 -2.95 0.60 16.77
C THR A 149 -1.92 -0.04 17.69
N PRO A 150 -1.76 0.44 18.94
CA PRO A 150 -0.90 -0.21 19.92
C PRO A 150 -1.28 -1.69 20.07
N LYS A 151 -0.29 -2.57 20.03
CA LYS A 151 -0.51 -3.97 20.43
C LYS A 151 -0.74 -3.97 21.95
N ALA A 152 -1.92 -4.42 22.37
CA ALA A 152 -2.22 -4.65 23.79
C ALA A 152 -1.38 -5.80 24.35
#